data_AF-A0A4S2ER88-F1
#
_entry.id   AF-A0A4S2ER88-F1
#
_cell.length_a   1.000
_cell.length_b   1.000
_cell.length_c   1.000
_cell.angle_alpha   90.00
_cell.angle_beta   90.00
_cell.angle_gamma   90.00
#
_symmetry.space_group_name_H-M   'P 1'
#
loop_
_entity.id
_entity.type
_entity.pdbx_description
1 polymer ?
#
loop_
_entity_poly.entity_id
_entity_poly.type
_entity_poly.pdbx_seq_one_letter_code
_entity_poly.pdbx_strand_id
1 'polypeptide(L)'
;MASMFRMRGCHGPGAQAPEGADFRWLMAPADTPGVLEGARGRGWGLTLSDRAAGAARTVHPAHRRDPSAEARARLMEEALVRVLQRA
;
A
#
# COMPACT_ATOMS: atom_id res chain seq x y z
N MET A 1 24.38 0.91 -9.52
CA MET A 1 23.17 1.19 -10.32
C MET A 1 21.96 0.71 -9.50
N ALA A 2 21.38 1.57 -8.67
CA ALA A 2 20.25 1.19 -7.81
C ALA A 2 18.98 1.13 -8.66
N SER A 3 18.53 -0.09 -8.99
CA SER A 3 17.24 -0.32 -9.64
C SER A 3 16.14 0.08 -8.66
N MET A 4 15.69 1.32 -8.78
CA MET A 4 14.65 1.89 -7.96
C MET A 4 13.33 1.29 -8.46
N PHE A 5 12.93 0.14 -7.91
CA PHE A 5 11.58 -0.38 -8.08
C PHE A 5 10.61 0.68 -7.53
N ARG A 6 10.08 1.52 -8.42
CA ARG A 6 8.92 2.35 -8.11
C ARG A 6 7.75 1.40 -7.87
N MET A 7 7.57 0.96 -6.63
CA MET A 7 6.29 0.48 -6.17
C MET A 7 5.31 1.65 -6.33
N ARG A 8 4.59 1.68 -7.46
CA ARG A 8 3.35 2.45 -7.62
C ARG A 8 2.32 1.83 -6.68
N GLY A 9 2.50 2.08 -5.39
CA GLY A 9 1.64 1.61 -4.30
C GLY A 9 1.48 2.67 -3.23
N CYS A 10 1.83 3.93 -3.50
CA CYS A 10 1.41 5.05 -2.67
C CYS A 10 -0.04 5.37 -3.05
N HIS A 11 -0.95 4.56 -2.54
CA HIS A 11 -2.38 4.74 -2.65
C HIS A 11 -2.74 6.12 -2.10
N GLY A 12 -3.13 7.05 -2.98
CA GLY A 12 -3.61 8.38 -2.58
C GLY A 12 -4.90 8.29 -1.76
N PRO A 13 -5.40 9.40 -1.21
CA PRO A 13 -6.53 9.42 -0.26
C PRO A 13 -7.88 8.87 -0.80
N GLY A 14 -7.98 8.53 -2.09
CA GLY A 14 -9.15 7.86 -2.71
C GLY A 14 -8.87 6.46 -3.26
N ALA A 15 -7.69 5.89 -2.99
CA ALA A 15 -7.35 4.57 -3.50
C ALA A 15 -8.08 3.47 -2.72
N GLN A 16 -8.71 2.56 -3.45
CA GLN A 16 -9.19 1.29 -2.90
C GLN A 16 -8.06 0.27 -2.92
N ALA A 17 -7.89 -0.45 -1.81
CA ALA A 17 -7.01 -1.61 -1.80
C ALA A 17 -7.62 -2.71 -2.67
N PRO A 18 -6.81 -3.46 -3.45
CA PRO A 18 -7.32 -4.58 -4.23
C PRO A 18 -8.08 -5.56 -3.35
N GLU A 19 -9.16 -6.13 -3.90
CA GLU A 19 -10.00 -7.09 -3.18
C GLU A 19 -9.19 -8.28 -2.66
N GLY A 20 -8.30 -8.82 -3.50
CA GLY A 20 -7.44 -9.97 -3.17
C GLY A 20 -6.31 -9.72 -2.17
N ALA A 21 -6.11 -8.49 -1.68
CA ALA A 21 -4.97 -8.21 -0.80
C ALA A 21 -5.28 -8.52 0.67
N ASP A 22 -4.41 -9.27 1.35
CA ASP A 22 -4.58 -9.59 2.78
C ASP A 22 -4.47 -8.34 3.68
N PHE A 23 -3.80 -7.28 3.22
CA PHE A 23 -3.64 -6.04 3.99
C PHE A 23 -3.97 -4.81 3.15
N ARG A 24 -4.49 -3.78 3.81
CA ARG A 24 -4.65 -2.43 3.23
C ARG A 24 -3.61 -1.52 3.85
N TRP A 25 -2.75 -0.94 3.03
CA TRP A 25 -1.61 -0.17 3.53
C TRP A 25 -1.45 1.16 2.81
N LEU A 26 -1.26 2.22 3.59
CA LEU A 26 -0.90 3.55 3.13
C LEU A 26 0.55 3.85 3.51
N MET A 27 1.26 4.50 2.59
CA MET A 27 2.52 5.15 2.88
C MET A 27 2.37 6.64 2.56
N ALA A 28 2.73 7.50 3.51
CA ALA A 28 2.64 8.94 3.35
C ALA A 28 3.87 9.65 3.92
N PRO A 29 4.21 10.85 3.44
CA PRO A 29 5.16 11.72 4.12
C PRO A 29 4.75 12.00 5.57
N ALA A 30 5.72 12.09 6.49
CA ALA A 30 5.47 12.29 7.92
C ALA A 30 4.76 13.63 8.24
N ASP A 31 4.88 14.61 7.35
CA ASP A 31 4.27 15.94 7.42
C ASP A 31 2.89 16.03 6.76
N THR A 32 2.32 14.91 6.29
CA THR A 32 0.99 14.92 5.66
C THR A 32 -0.11 15.07 6.72
N PRO A 33 -0.84 16.20 6.76
CA PRO A 33 -1.87 16.43 7.79
C PRO A 33 -3.08 15.50 7.59
N GLY A 34 -3.67 15.03 8.70
CA GLY A 34 -4.91 14.24 8.69
C GLY A 34 -4.80 12.81 8.13
N VAL A 35 -3.59 12.35 7.78
CA VAL A 35 -3.40 11.01 7.19
C VAL A 35 -3.65 9.88 8.19
N LEU A 36 -3.37 10.11 9.48
CA LEU A 36 -3.57 9.12 10.53
C LEU A 36 -5.06 8.90 10.79
N GLU A 37 -5.84 9.97 10.92
CA GLU A 37 -7.29 9.96 11.08
C GLU A 37 -7.95 9.27 9.88
N GLY A 38 -7.51 9.62 8.66
CA GLY A 38 -7.98 9.00 7.44
C GLY A 38 -7.67 7.49 7.35
N ALA A 39 -6.48 7.07 7.78
CA ALA A 39 -6.09 5.67 7.82
C ALA A 39 -6.95 4.87 8.81
N ARG A 40 -7.12 5.39 10.03
CA ARG A 40 -7.95 4.79 11.09
C ARG A 40 -9.41 4.64 10.67
N GLY A 41 -10.02 5.72 10.18
CA GLY A 41 -11.43 5.73 9.78
C GLY A 41 -11.77 4.76 8.64
N ARG A 42 -10.76 4.30 7.89
CA ARG A 42 -10.91 3.33 6.80
C ARG A 42 -10.34 1.94 7.12
N GLY A 43 -9.75 1.74 8.29
CA GLY A 43 -9.09 0.49 8.69
C GLY A 43 -7.90 0.13 7.80
N TRP A 44 -7.03 1.09 7.52
CA TRP A 44 -5.77 0.92 6.78
C TRP A 44 -4.59 0.95 7.74
N GLY A 45 -3.57 0.12 7.50
CA GLY A 45 -2.25 0.35 8.07
C GLY A 45 -1.61 1.60 7.49
N LEU A 46 -0.76 2.26 8.27
CA LEU A 46 -0.07 3.48 7.89
C LEU A 46 1.39 3.43 8.29
N THR A 47 2.25 3.61 7.29
CA THR A 47 3.67 3.92 7.47
C THR A 47 3.94 5.36 7.06
N LEU A 48 4.51 6.14 7.96
CA LEU A 48 5.01 7.47 7.65
C LEU A 48 6.46 7.37 7.18
N SER A 49 6.77 8.04 6.08
CA SER A 49 8.12 8.19 5.54
C SER A 49 8.65 9.58 5.85
N ASP A 50 9.84 9.64 6.42
CA ASP A 50 10.62 10.85 6.59
C ASP A 50 11.78 10.81 5.60
N ARG A 51 11.66 11.61 4.54
CA ARG A 51 12.70 11.68 3.50
C ARG A 51 13.97 12.36 4.01
N ALA A 52 13.84 13.34 4.91
CA ALA A 52 14.98 14.06 5.45
C ALA A 52 15.81 13.16 6.39
N ALA A 53 15.13 12.36 7.21
CA ALA A 53 15.77 11.38 8.08
C ALA A 53 16.11 10.06 7.37
N GLY A 54 15.71 9.87 6.11
CA GLY A 54 15.87 8.60 5.38
C GLY A 54 15.17 7.42 6.07
N ALA A 55 14.09 7.69 6.82
CA ALA A 55 13.46 6.73 7.72
C ALA A 55 12.00 6.47 7.36
N ALA A 56 11.48 5.32 7.79
CA ALA A 56 10.06 5.02 7.71
C ALA A 56 9.60 4.37 9.02
N ARG A 57 8.42 4.76 9.50
CA ARG A 57 7.85 4.27 10.76
C ARG A 57 6.38 3.90 10.58
N THR A 58 6.04 2.68 10.95
CA THR A 58 4.63 2.27 11.05
C THR A 58 4.00 2.93 12.28
N VAL A 59 2.96 3.73 12.06
CA VAL A 59 2.25 4.47 13.11
C VAL A 59 0.85 3.92 13.38
N HIS A 60 0.33 3.10 12.46
CA HIS A 60 -0.90 2.36 12.65
C HIS A 60 -0.78 1.01 11.94
N PRO A 61 -0.88 -0.13 12.64
CA PRO A 61 -0.79 -1.44 11.99
C PRO A 61 -2.02 -1.70 11.12
N ALA A 62 -1.87 -2.40 9.99
CA ALA A 62 -3.02 -2.95 9.28
C ALA A 62 -3.52 -4.22 9.97
N HIS A 63 -4.83 -4.41 9.93
CA HIS A 63 -5.42 -5.70 10.24
C HIS A 63 -5.42 -6.59 8.99
N ARG A 64 -5.13 -7.88 9.21
CA ARG A 64 -5.28 -8.90 8.17
C ARG A 64 -6.75 -9.01 7.79
N ARG A 65 -6.99 -9.12 6.48
CA ARG A 65 -8.27 -9.46 5.85
C ARG A 65 -8.21 -10.91 5.36
N ASP A 66 -9.37 -11.51 5.16
CA ASP A 66 -9.50 -12.85 4.62
C ASP A 66 -10.17 -12.80 3.23
N PRO A 67 -9.43 -12.42 2.17
CA PRO A 67 -9.97 -12.42 0.81
C PRO A 67 -10.28 -13.83 0.32
N SER A 68 -11.19 -13.97 -0.64
CA SER A 68 -11.46 -15.28 -1.26
C SER A 68 -10.23 -15.80 -2.03
N ALA A 69 -10.15 -17.11 -2.25
CA ALA A 69 -9.11 -17.70 -3.08
C ALA A 69 -9.15 -17.14 -4.53
N GLU A 70 -10.36 -16.91 -5.05
CA GLU A 70 -10.59 -16.31 -6.36
C GLU A 70 -10.05 -14.88 -6.45
N ALA A 71 -10.37 -14.02 -5.48
CA ALA A 71 -9.88 -12.65 -5.45
C ALA A 71 -8.35 -12.59 -5.36
N ARG A 72 -7.73 -13.51 -4.60
CA ARG A 72 -6.27 -13.65 -4.52
C ARG A 72 -5.66 -14.08 -5.86
N ALA A 73 -6.24 -15.08 -6.51
CA ALA A 73 -5.77 -15.56 -7.82
C ALA A 73 -5.82 -14.44 -8.87
N ARG A 74 -6.95 -13.72 -8.94
CA ARG A 74 -7.13 -12.58 -9.85
C ARG A 74 -6.09 -11.47 -9.61
N LEU A 75 -5.82 -11.12 -8.35
CA LEU A 75 -4.80 -10.13 -8.00
C LEU A 75 -3.40 -10.58 -8.49
N MET A 76 -3.06 -11.86 -8.33
CA MET A 76 -1.79 -12.42 -8.79
C MET A 76 -1.68 -12.43 -10.33
N GLU A 77 -2.74 -12.81 -11.03
CA GLU A 77 -2.80 -12.79 -12.50
C GLU A 77 -2.64 -11.35 -13.05
N GLU A 78 -3.38 -10.39 -12.50
CA GLU A 78 -3.26 -8.98 -12.88
C GLU A 78 -1.85 -8.43 -12.62
N ALA A 79 -1.21 -8.84 -11.53
CA ALA A 79 0.17 -8.48 -11.22
C ALA A 79 1.16 -9.09 -12.23
N LEU A 80 0.99 -10.37 -12.58
CA LEU A 80 1.82 -11.08 -13.55
C LEU A 80 1.75 -10.43 -14.93
N VAL A 81 0.53 -10.16 -15.43
CA VAL A 81 0.32 -9.50 -16.72
C VAL A 81 1.03 -8.15 -16.77
N ARG A 82 0.95 -7.34 -15.70
CA ARG A 82 1.64 -6.05 -15.62
C ARG A 82 3.17 -6.17 -15.65
N VAL A 83 3.72 -7.25 -15.10
CA VAL A 83 5.17 -7.52 -15.17
C VAL A 83 5.56 -7.89 -16.59
N LEU A 84 4.81 -8.79 -17.23
CA LEU A 84 5.07 -9.23 -18.60
C LEU A 84 4.94 -8.10 -19.62
N GLN A 85 4.00 -7.18 -19.45
CA GLN A 85 3.84 -6.00 -20.33
C GLN A 85 4.96 -4.95 -20.19
N ARG A 86 5.78 -5.02 -19.14
CA ARG A 86 6.89 -4.09 -18.91
C ARG A 86 8.24 -4.65 -19.40
N ALA A 87 8.31 -5.95 -19.65
CA ALA A 87 9.47 -6.64 -20.19
C ALA A 87 9.53 -6.47 -21.71
#